data_AF-A0A1G8Z321-F1
#
_entry.id   AF-A0A1G8Z321-F1
#
_cell.length_a   1.000
_cell.length_b   1.000
_cell.length_c   1.000
_cell.angle_alpha   90.00
_cell.angle_beta   90.00
_cell.angle_gamma   90.00
#
_symmetry.space_group_name_H-M   'P 1'
#
loop_
_entity.id
_entity.type
_entity.pdbx_description
1 polymer ?
#
loop_
_entity_poly.entity_id
_entity_poly.type
_entity_poly.pdbx_seq_one_letter_code
_entity_poly.pdbx_strand_id
1 'polypeptide(L)' 'MSIFKKVAKVAALAKSPQGRRAIAQAKRYAQDPKNKEKIDRVVNKVKGRGRSH' A
#
# COMPACT_ATOMS: atom_id res chain seq x y z
N MET A 1 -16.66 12.50 18.11
CA MET A 1 -15.18 12.42 18.12
C MET A 1 -14.66 13.03 16.83
N SER A 2 -14.02 14.21 16.89
CA SER A 2 -13.70 15.04 15.71
C SER A 2 -12.71 14.36 14.73
N ILE A 3 -12.98 14.48 13.43
CA ILE A 3 -12.12 13.99 12.32
C ILE A 3 -10.68 14.49 12.47
N PHE A 4 -10.49 15.72 12.94
CA PHE A 4 -9.17 16.31 13.19
C PHE A 4 -8.33 15.48 14.16
N LYS A 5 -8.93 14.92 15.22
CA LYS A 5 -8.21 14.05 16.18
C LYS A 5 -7.82 12.72 15.56
N LYS A 6 -8.61 12.17 14.63
CA LYS A 6 -8.27 10.93 13.93
C LYS A 6 -7.11 11.15 12.96
N VAL A 7 -7.14 12.23 12.20
CA VAL A 7 -6.04 12.61 11.28
C VAL A 7 -4.75 12.86 12.05
N ALA A 8 -4.80 13.58 13.18
CA ALA A 8 -3.63 13.80 14.03
C ALA A 8 -3.04 12.50 14.60
N LYS A 9 -3.87 11.55 15.03
CA LYS A 9 -3.41 10.23 15.50
C LYS A 9 -2.77 9.41 14.39
N VAL A 10 -3.35 9.41 13.19
CA VAL A 10 -2.76 8.70 12.03
C VAL A 10 -1.45 9.35 11.61
N ALA A 11 -1.37 10.69 11.62
CA ALA A 11 -0.14 11.42 11.34
C ALA A 11 0.95 11.15 12.39
N ALA A 12 0.58 11.06 13.67
CA ALA A 12 1.49 10.68 14.75
C ALA A 12 1.96 9.22 14.60
N LEU A 13 1.06 8.31 14.20
CA LEU A 13 1.39 6.91 13.92
C LEU A 13 2.34 6.80 12.73
N ALA A 14 2.10 7.55 11.66
CA ALA A 14 2.99 7.62 10.50
C ALA A 14 4.37 8.21 10.84
N LYS A 15 4.44 9.11 11.81
CA LYS A 15 5.69 9.69 12.35
C LYS A 15 6.35 8.81 13.41
N SER A 16 5.68 7.77 13.93
CA SER A 16 6.25 6.89 14.95
C SER A 16 7.31 5.95 14.35
N PRO A 17 8.25 5.43 15.15
CA PRO A 17 9.25 4.45 14.69
C PRO A 17 8.60 3.19 14.09
N GLN A 18 7.48 2.73 14.64
CA GLN A 18 6.76 1.57 14.10
C GLN A 18 6.09 1.91 12.76
N GLY A 19 5.45 3.08 12.63
CA GLY A 19 4.82 3.48 11.37
C GLY A 19 5.83 3.76 10.26
N ARG A 20 6.97 4.38 10.58
CA ARG A 20 8.07 4.54 9.62
C ARG A 20 8.60 3.20 9.12
N ARG A 21 8.74 2.19 9.98
CA ARG A 21 9.13 0.84 9.58
C ARG A 21 8.09 0.20 8.67
N ALA A 22 6.80 0.31 8.99
CA ALA A 22 5.72 -0.20 8.14
C ALA A 22 5.69 0.48 6.77
N ILE A 23 5.83 1.81 6.71
CA ILE A 23 5.90 2.58 5.45
C ILE A 23 7.17 2.21 4.66
N ALA A 24 8.31 2.04 5.33
CA ALA A 24 9.55 1.65 4.67
C ALA A 24 9.49 0.23 4.11
N GLN A 25 8.87 -0.72 4.82
CA GLN A 25 8.61 -2.06 4.33
C GLN A 25 7.66 -2.02 3.12
N ALA A 26 6.56 -1.28 3.20
CA ALA A 26 5.64 -1.11 2.10
C ALA A 26 6.33 -0.49 0.87
N LYS A 27 7.15 0.56 1.06
CA LYS A 27 7.95 1.19 0.00
C LYS A 27 8.92 0.20 -0.63
N ARG A 28 9.67 -0.56 0.18
CA ARG A 28 10.59 -1.60 -0.34
C ARG A 28 9.84 -2.66 -1.11
N TYR A 29 8.71 -3.12 -0.59
CA TYR A 29 7.88 -4.14 -1.24
C TYR A 29 7.33 -3.66 -2.59
N ALA A 30 7.00 -2.37 -2.71
CA ALA A 30 6.56 -1.74 -3.95
C ALA A 30 7.71 -1.40 -4.92
N GLN A 31 8.90 -1.12 -4.40
CA GLN A 31 10.11 -0.84 -5.18
C GLN A 31 10.78 -2.12 -5.70
N ASP A 32 10.49 -3.27 -5.11
CA ASP A 32 11.09 -4.54 -5.51
C ASP A 32 10.52 -5.02 -6.86
N PRO A 33 11.34 -5.09 -7.93
CA PRO A 33 10.88 -5.50 -9.25
C PRO A 33 10.34 -6.94 -9.27
N LYS A 34 10.80 -7.83 -8.38
CA LYS A 34 10.28 -9.21 -8.26
C LYS A 34 8.82 -9.26 -7.81
N ASN A 35 8.37 -8.27 -7.05
CA ASN A 35 6.97 -8.18 -6.66
C ASN A 35 6.11 -7.51 -7.73
N LYS A 36 6.69 -6.63 -8.54
CA LYS A 36 5.99 -6.03 -9.67
C LYS A 36 5.49 -7.09 -10.64
N GLU A 37 6.30 -8.08 -11.01
CA GLU A 37 5.85 -9.15 -11.92
C GLU A 37 4.67 -9.95 -11.37
N LYS A 38 4.67 -10.23 -10.07
CA LYS A 38 3.55 -10.91 -9.40
C LYS A 38 2.31 -10.03 -9.38
N ILE A 39 2.47 -8.75 -9.04
CA ILE A 39 1.38 -7.77 -9.03
C ILE A 39 0.83 -7.61 -10.45
N ASP A 40 1.67 -7.43 -11.46
CA ASP A 40 1.28 -7.28 -12.86
C ASP A 40 0.58 -8.53 -13.37
N ARG A 41 1.03 -9.74 -13.00
CA ARG A 41 0.31 -10.98 -13.34
C ARG A 41 -1.07 -11.03 -12.71
N VAL A 42 -1.20 -10.65 -11.44
CA VAL A 42 -2.50 -10.61 -10.73
C VAL A 42 -3.40 -9.53 -11.32
N VAL A 43 -2.88 -8.32 -11.53
CA VAL A 43 -3.58 -7.19 -12.14
C VAL A 43 -4.03 -7.53 -13.55
N ASN A 44 -3.17 -8.12 -14.38
CA ASN A 44 -3.53 -8.56 -15.72
C ASN A 44 -4.56 -9.70 -15.70
N LYS A 45 -4.50 -10.62 -14.73
CA LYS A 45 -5.51 -11.67 -14.56
C LYS A 45 -6.87 -11.10 -14.15
N VAL A 46 -6.89 -10.11 -13.27
CA VAL A 46 -8.11 -9.42 -12.83
C VAL A 46 -8.68 -8.54 -13.95
N LYS A 47 -7.83 -7.73 -14.59
CA LYS A 47 -8.17 -6.83 -15.70
C LYS A 47 -8.57 -7.60 -16.96
N GLY A 48 -7.92 -8.72 -17.24
CA GLY A 48 -8.25 -9.61 -18.36
C GLY A 48 -9.59 -10.31 -18.18
N ARG A 49 -9.95 -10.69 -16.95
CA ARG A 49 -11.29 -11.21 -16.61
C ARG A 49 -12.40 -10.17 -16.75
N GLY A 50 -12.09 -8.88 -16.64
CA GLY A 50 -13.06 -7.80 -16.84
C GLY A 50 -13.27 -7.38 -18.29
N ARG A 51 -12.50 -7.93 -19.24
CA ARG A 51 -12.58 -7.59 -20.68
C ARG A 51 -13.23 -8.69 -21.53
N SER A 52 -13.76 -9.72 -20.89
CA SER A 52 -14.63 -10.72 -21.50
C SER A 52 -16.07 -10.40 -21.12
N HIS A 53 -16.64 -9.39 -21.77
CA HIS A 53 -18.07 -9.14 -21.85
C HIS A 53 -18.37 -8.55 -23.22
#